data_AF-A0A100Y5C3-F1
#
_entry.id   AF-A0A100Y5C3-F1
#
_cell.length_a   1.000
_cell.length_b   1.000
_cell.length_c   1.000
_cell.angle_alpha   90.00
_cell.angle_beta   90.00
_cell.angle_gamma   90.00
#
_symmetry.space_group_name_H-M   'P 1'
#
loop_
_entity.id
_entity.type
_entity.pdbx_description
1 polymer ?
#
loop_
_entity_poly.entity_id
_entity_poly.type
_entity_poly.pdbx_seq_one_letter_code
_entity_poly.pdbx_strand_id
1 'polypeptide(L)' 'MSRLTVRTLEVTGDGVRVGDVIAVGGVPHTVGDVRQVLPDRRRLEFEDGNAYVLGRTRTIRVVRTSVERSG' A
#
# COMPACT_ATOMS: atom_id res chain seq x y z
N MET A 1 14.81 16.29 15.66
CA MET A 1 13.52 16.62 15.01
C MET A 1 13.18 15.50 14.03
N SER A 2 11.91 15.10 13.92
CA SER A 2 11.45 14.11 12.93
C SER A 2 10.97 14.81 11.65
N ARG A 3 11.37 14.29 10.49
CA ARG A 3 10.90 14.75 9.18
C ARG A 3 9.94 13.72 8.57
N LEU A 4 8.83 14.19 8.01
CA LEU A 4 7.97 13.35 7.18
C LEU A 4 8.47 13.38 5.73
N THR A 5 8.65 12.20 5.17
CA THR A 5 9.04 11.99 3.78
C THR A 5 7.92 11.24 3.06
N VAL A 6 7.42 11.83 1.97
CA VAL A 6 6.40 11.23 1.11
C VAL A 6 7.07 10.75 -0.17
N ARG A 7 6.83 9.50 -0.56
CA ARG A 7 7.41 8.90 -1.77
C ARG A 7 6.34 8.15 -2.56
N THR A 8 6.41 8.24 -3.89
CA THR A 8 5.66 7.34 -4.78
C THR A 8 6.58 6.17 -5.13
N LEU A 9 6.10 4.95 -4.92
CA LEU A 9 6.85 3.71 -5.12
C LEU A 9 6.07 2.79 -6.05
N GLU A 10 6.78 2.00 -6.84
CA GLU A 10 6.20 0.86 -7.56
C GLU A 10 6.58 -0.42 -6.83
N VAL A 11 5.59 -1.19 -6.38
CA VAL A 11 5.77 -2.37 -5.53
C VAL A 11 4.91 -3.54 -5.99
N THR A 12 5.29 -4.77 -5.67
CA THR A 12 4.39 -5.94 -5.75
C THR A 12 3.45 -5.98 -4.54
N GLY A 13 2.49 -6.93 -4.54
CA GLY A 13 1.58 -7.10 -3.40
C GLY A 13 2.26 -7.35 -2.06
N ASP A 14 3.43 -7.98 -2.03
CA ASP A 14 4.21 -8.17 -0.80
C ASP A 14 4.91 -6.89 -0.32
N GLY A 15 5.04 -5.89 -1.18
CA GLY A 15 5.63 -4.59 -0.83
C GLY A 15 4.62 -3.57 -0.32
N VAL A 16 3.31 -3.85 -0.41
CA VAL A 16 2.24 -2.99 0.11
C VAL A 16 2.21 -3.05 1.64
N ARG A 17 2.01 -1.90 2.27
CA ARG A 17 1.93 -1.75 3.72
C ARG A 17 0.64 -1.05 4.12
N VAL A 18 0.17 -1.31 5.34
CA VAL A 18 -0.88 -0.51 5.98
C VAL A 18 -0.45 0.95 6.02
N GLY A 19 -1.38 1.84 5.67
CA GLY A 19 -1.16 3.29 5.52
C GLY A 19 -0.65 3.72 4.15
N ASP A 20 -0.32 2.80 3.24
CA ASP A 20 -0.09 3.17 1.83
C ASP A 20 -1.38 3.69 1.20
N VAL A 21 -1.25 4.67 0.31
CA VAL A 21 -2.35 5.12 -0.55
C VAL A 21 -2.18 4.58 -1.95
N ILE A 22 -3.23 3.95 -2.48
CA ILE A 22 -3.27 3.30 -3.79
C ILE A 22 -4.38 3.92 -4.62
N ALA A 23 -4.11 4.24 -5.88
CA ALA A 23 -5.14 4.67 -6.82
C ALA A 23 -5.77 3.46 -7.54
N VAL A 24 -7.06 3.19 -7.30
CA VAL A 24 -7.84 2.18 -8.01
C VAL A 24 -8.85 2.90 -8.90
N GLY A 25 -8.79 2.71 -10.21
CA GLY A 25 -9.65 3.43 -11.15
C GLY A 25 -9.48 4.96 -11.10
N GLY A 26 -8.32 5.45 -10.64
CA GLY A 26 -8.06 6.88 -10.45
C GLY A 26 -8.51 7.44 -9.10
N VAL A 27 -9.19 6.65 -8.26
CA VAL A 27 -9.63 7.05 -6.92
C VAL A 27 -8.62 6.58 -5.88
N PRO A 28 -8.12 7.47 -5.00
CA PRO A 28 -7.17 7.09 -3.95
C PRO A 28 -7.87 6.36 -2.79
N HIS A 29 -7.27 5.27 -2.34
CA HIS A 29 -7.72 4.48 -1.19
C HIS A 29 -6.55 4.22 -0.24
N THR A 30 -6.77 4.44 1.07
CA THR A 30 -5.80 4.10 2.12
C THR A 30 -5.92 2.63 2.48
N VAL A 31 -4.80 1.91 2.48
CA VAL A 31 -4.74 0.51 2.91
C VAL A 31 -4.88 0.44 4.43
N GLY A 32 -5.96 -0.15 4.90
CA GLY A 32 -6.20 -0.42 6.32
C GLY A 32 -5.67 -1.79 6.77
N ASP A 33 -5.67 -2.79 5.88
CA ASP A 33 -5.16 -4.12 6.17
C ASP A 33 -4.57 -4.82 4.93
N VAL A 34 -3.60 -5.71 5.15
CA VAL A 34 -2.96 -6.54 4.13
C VAL A 34 -2.90 -7.98 4.61
N ARG A 35 -3.65 -8.87 3.97
CA ARG A 35 -3.69 -10.30 4.31
C ARG A 35 -3.36 -11.16 3.11
N GLN A 36 -2.68 -12.28 3.36
CA GLN A 36 -2.50 -13.31 2.34
C GLN A 36 -3.79 -14.13 2.25
N VAL A 37 -4.32 -14.30 1.05
CA VAL A 37 -5.55 -15.09 0.79
C VAL A 37 -5.29 -16.35 -0.02
N LEU A 38 -4.21 -16.35 -0.80
CA LEU A 38 -3.65 -17.51 -1.50
C LEU A 38 -2.12 -17.37 -1.51
N PRO A 39 -1.35 -18.46 -1.76
CA PRO A 39 0.11 -18.43 -1.73
C PRO A 39 0.72 -17.25 -2.49
N ASP A 40 0.17 -16.90 -3.66
CA ASP A 40 0.64 -15.80 -4.50
C ASP A 40 -0.35 -14.61 -4.60
N ARG A 41 -1.27 -14.46 -3.62
CA ARG A 41 -2.23 -13.34 -3.62
C ARG A 41 -2.39 -12.67 -2.27
N ARG A 42 -2.34 -11.35 -2.30
CA ARG A 42 -2.63 -10.47 -1.17
C ARG A 42 -3.98 -9.81 -1.38
N ARG A 43 -4.81 -9.81 -0.34
CA ARG A 43 -6.00 -8.98 -0.24
C ARG A 43 -5.63 -7.71 0.51
N LEU A 44 -5.84 -6.58 -0.14
CA LEU A 44 -5.73 -5.24 0.43
C LEU A 44 -7.13 -4.83 0.84
N GLU A 45 -7.34 -4.55 2.11
CA GLU A 45 -8.58 -3.96 2.59
C GLU A 45 -8.32 -2.48 2.85
N PHE A 46 -9.20 -1.65 2.32
CA PHE A 46 -9.10 -0.20 2.41
C PHE A 46 -9.96 0.33 3.56
N GLU A 47 -9.61 1.50 4.08
CA GLU A 47 -10.31 2.13 5.20
C GLU A 47 -11.79 2.47 4.90
N ASP A 48 -12.13 2.63 3.62
CA ASP A 48 -13.49 2.87 3.15
C ASP A 48 -14.34 1.58 3.00
N GLY A 49 -13.77 0.43 3.38
CA GLY A 49 -14.43 -0.89 3.30
C GLY A 49 -14.29 -1.59 1.96
N ASN A 50 -13.68 -0.96 0.95
CA ASN A 50 -13.38 -1.63 -0.32
C ASN A 50 -12.21 -2.61 -0.15
N ALA A 51 -12.14 -3.60 -1.05
CA ALA A 51 -11.03 -4.55 -1.05
C ALA A 51 -10.54 -4.84 -2.47
N TYR A 52 -9.23 -5.05 -2.60
CA TYR A 52 -8.57 -5.38 -3.85
C TYR A 52 -7.63 -6.57 -3.69
N VAL A 53 -7.76 -7.58 -4.56
CA VAL A 53 -6.87 -8.75 -4.54
C VAL A 53 -5.78 -8.57 -5.59
N LEU A 54 -4.54 -8.44 -5.11
CA LEU A 54 -3.35 -8.27 -5.92
C LEU A 54 -2.56 -9.59 -6.02
N GLY A 55 -2.26 -10.01 -7.24
CA GLY A 55 -1.38 -11.14 -7.50
C GLY A 55 0.10 -10.77 -7.34
N ARG A 56 0.93 -11.75 -6.99
CA ARG A 56 2.36 -11.58 -6.68
C ARG A 56 3.18 -10.86 -7.76
N THR A 57 2.90 -11.12 -9.04
CA THR A 57 3.70 -10.60 -10.16
C THR A 57 3.25 -9.23 -10.66
N ARG A 58 2.09 -8.73 -10.20
CA ARG A 58 1.62 -7.41 -10.62
C ARG A 58 2.20 -6.34 -9.71
N THR A 59 2.79 -5.33 -10.34
CA THR A 59 3.21 -4.11 -9.66
C THR A 59 2.05 -3.13 -9.55
N ILE A 60 2.07 -2.32 -8.49
CA ILE A 60 1.14 -1.25 -8.22
C ILE A 60 1.89 -0.04 -7.69
N ARG A 61 1.42 1.17 -8.03
CA ARG A 61 1.96 2.40 -7.47
C ARG A 61 1.30 2.68 -6.12
N VAL A 62 2.14 2.94 -5.12
CA VAL A 62 1.72 3.35 -3.79
C VAL A 62 2.32 4.70 -3.45
N VAL A 63 1.60 5.53 -2.72
CA VAL A 63 2.14 6.69 -2.03
C VAL A 63 2.36 6.30 -0.58
N ARG A 64 3.60 6.44 -0.11
CA ARG A 64 4.01 6.06 1.24
C ARG A 64 4.58 7.25 2.00
N THR A 65 4.14 7.41 3.23
CA THR A 65 4.68 8.37 4.18
C THR A 65 5.55 7.65 5.20
N SER A 66 6.77 8.14 5.43
CA SER A 66 7.69 7.61 6.43
C SER A 66 8.26 8.73 7.30
N VAL A 67 8.50 8.44 8.57
CA VAL A 67 9.18 9.36 9.48
C VAL A 67 10.69 9.08 9.45
N GLU A 68 11.47 10.02 8.95
CA GLU A 68 12.93 10.03 9.13
C GLU A 68 13.26 10.71 10.47
N ARG A 69 13.97 10.01 11.36
CA ARG A 69 14.54 10.65 12.56
C ARG A 69 15.95 11.11 12.22
N SER A 70 16.18 12.42 12.26
CA SER A 70 17.54 12.97 12.27
C SER A 70 18.08 12.87 13.70
N GLY A 71 19.19 12.13 13.85
CA GLY A 71 19.97 12.04 15.09
C GLY A 71 20.69 13.34 15.42
#